data_AF-A0A2N7RJB1-F1
#
_entry.id   AF-A0A2N7RJB1-F1
#
_cell.length_a   1.000
_cell.length_b   1.000
_cell.length_c   1.000
_cell.angle_alpha   90.00
_cell.angle_beta   90.00
_cell.angle_gamma   90.00
#
_symmetry.space_group_name_H-M   'P 1'
#
loop_
_entity.id
_entity.type
_entity.pdbx_description
1 polymer ?
#
loop_
_entity_poly.entity_id
_entity_poly.type
_entity_poly.pdbx_seq_one_letter_code
_entity_poly.pdbx_strand_id
1 'polypeptide(L)'
;MRRAAVRAAVHRYIRRLLENRKFNDHTSLVQLGLEKADIEDLIFHLEDEFGLTAFTAEEDRMLKTAKTANDLSRFLLEIGRH
;
A
#
# COMPACT_ATOMS: atom_id res chain seq x y z
N MET A 1 14.41 1.96 -4.77
CA MET A 1 13.85 2.11 -3.39
C MET A 1 14.38 1.08 -2.39
N ARG A 2 14.33 1.36 -1.08
CA ARG A 2 14.55 0.36 -0.02
C ARG A 2 13.23 -0.29 0.38
N ARG A 3 13.09 -1.62 0.23
CA ARG A 3 11.93 -2.42 0.66
C ARG A 3 11.47 -2.14 2.09
N ALA A 4 12.41 -1.88 2.99
CA ALA A 4 12.12 -1.56 4.37
C ALA A 4 11.36 -0.23 4.54
N ALA A 5 11.67 0.79 3.73
CA ALA A 5 11.00 2.09 3.81
C ALA A 5 9.55 2.00 3.33
N VAL A 6 9.34 1.39 2.15
CA VAL A 6 8.00 1.17 1.58
C VAL A 6 7.12 0.37 2.56
N ARG A 7 7.64 -0.76 3.08
CA ARG A 7 6.90 -1.57 4.05
C ARG A 7 6.58 -0.79 5.33
N ALA A 8 7.52 0.01 5.83
CA ALA A 8 7.30 0.81 7.03
C ALA A 8 6.20 1.87 6.81
N ALA A 9 6.18 2.52 5.64
CA ALA A 9 5.17 3.52 5.29
C ALA A 9 3.77 2.88 5.15
N VAL A 10 3.66 1.77 4.42
CA VAL A 10 2.40 0.96 4.32
C VAL A 10 1.92 0.55 5.71
N HIS A 11 2.81 0.03 6.55
CA HIS A 11 2.44 -0.38 7.91
C HIS A 11 2.01 0.79 8.79
N ARG A 12 2.66 1.94 8.66
CA ARG A 12 2.33 3.14 9.43
C ARG A 12 0.94 3.64 9.09
N TYR A 13 0.58 3.66 7.80
CA TYR A 13 -0.73 4.10 7.36
C TYR A 13 -1.84 3.13 7.80
N ILE A 14 -1.66 1.84 7.55
CA ILE A 14 -2.63 0.81 7.99
C ILE A 14 -2.78 0.83 9.52
N ARG A 15 -1.68 0.99 10.28
CA ARG A 15 -1.77 1.15 11.75
C ARG A 15 -2.54 2.40 12.15
N ARG A 16 -2.41 3.50 11.41
CA ARG A 16 -3.14 4.73 11.69
C ARG A 16 -4.64 4.54 11.49
N LEU A 17 -5.05 3.84 10.42
CA LEU A 17 -6.44 3.49 10.17
C LEU A 17 -6.98 2.50 11.22
N LEU A 18 -6.16 1.55 11.64
CA LEU A 18 -6.51 0.53 12.63
C LEU A 18 -6.38 1.01 14.09
N GLU A 19 -6.25 2.31 14.35
CA GLU A 19 -6.08 2.87 15.70
C GLU A 19 -4.96 2.19 16.51
N ASN A 20 -3.80 1.95 15.87
CA ASN A 20 -2.63 1.25 16.39
C ASN A 20 -2.81 -0.24 16.74
N ARG A 21 -3.85 -0.90 16.23
CA ARG A 21 -3.96 -2.37 16.36
C ARG A 21 -2.89 -3.08 15.53
N LYS A 22 -2.41 -4.21 16.05
CA LYS A 22 -1.50 -5.10 15.32
C LYS A 22 -2.28 -5.81 14.22
N PHE A 23 -1.73 -5.81 13.01
CA PHE A 23 -2.23 -6.57 11.88
C PHE A 23 -1.10 -7.42 11.28
N ASN A 24 -1.47 -8.44 10.50
CA ASN A 24 -0.53 -9.29 9.79
C ASN A 24 -0.48 -8.85 8.32
N ASP A 25 0.72 -8.85 7.74
CA ASP A 25 0.98 -8.42 6.37
C ASP A 25 0.29 -9.29 5.33
N HIS A 26 -0.11 -10.51 5.72
CA HIS A 26 -0.90 -11.45 4.92
C HIS A 26 -2.41 -11.29 5.11
N THR A 27 -2.86 -10.48 6.06
CA THR A 27 -4.28 -10.19 6.23
C THR A 27 -4.75 -9.31 5.08
N SER A 28 -5.93 -9.62 4.55
CA SER A 28 -6.52 -8.84 3.47
C SER A 28 -6.86 -7.43 3.95
N LEU A 29 -6.59 -6.40 3.15
CA LEU A 29 -6.89 -5.01 3.47
C LEU A 29 -8.39 -4.82 3.74
N VAL A 30 -9.23 -5.50 2.95
CA VAL A 30 -10.69 -5.52 3.16
C VAL A 30 -11.06 -6.17 4.50
N GLN A 31 -10.34 -7.19 4.95
CA GLN A 31 -10.57 -7.81 6.27
C GLN A 31 -10.12 -6.91 7.42
N LEU A 32 -9.19 -5.99 7.16
CA LEU A 32 -8.78 -4.95 8.09
C LEU A 32 -9.77 -3.77 8.11
N GLY A 33 -10.80 -3.79 7.25
CA GLY A 33 -11.77 -2.71 7.13
C GLY A 33 -11.31 -1.56 6.24
N LEU A 34 -10.25 -1.76 5.44
CA LEU A 34 -9.85 -0.79 4.42
C LEU A 34 -10.74 -0.95 3.20
N GLU A 35 -11.43 0.13 2.85
CA GLU A 35 -12.19 0.22 1.62
C GLU A 35 -11.30 0.62 0.45
N LYS A 36 -11.85 0.58 -0.77
CA LYS A 36 -11.14 0.99 -1.98
C LYS A 36 -10.55 2.41 -1.84
N ALA A 37 -11.31 3.33 -1.26
CA ALA A 37 -10.89 4.71 -1.03
C ALA A 37 -9.69 4.80 -0.08
N ASP A 38 -9.65 3.98 0.99
CA ASP A 38 -8.50 3.96 1.91
C ASP A 38 -7.24 3.44 1.23
N ILE A 39 -7.40 2.46 0.33
CA ILE A 39 -6.31 1.90 -0.47
C ILE A 39 -5.83 2.94 -1.49
N GLU A 40 -6.74 3.65 -2.17
CA GLU A 40 -6.39 4.74 -3.09
C GLU A 40 -5.64 5.87 -2.37
N ASP A 41 -6.11 6.31 -1.19
CA ASP A 41 -5.44 7.36 -0.41
C ASP A 41 -4.05 6.89 0.09
N LEU A 42 -3.94 5.62 0.50
CA LEU A 42 -2.65 5.01 0.83
C LEU A 42 -1.67 5.07 -0.34
N ILE A 43 -2.14 4.76 -1.54
CA ILE A 43 -1.31 4.75 -2.75
C ILE A 43 -0.83 6.16 -3.03
N PHE A 44 -1.76 7.10 -3.11
CA PHE A 44 -1.48 8.50 -3.38
C PHE A 44 -0.49 9.09 -2.37
N HIS A 45 -0.65 8.77 -1.09
CA HIS A 45 0.28 9.21 -0.06
C HIS A 45 1.69 8.62 -0.24
N LEU A 46 1.80 7.35 -0.63
CA LEU A 46 3.08 6.70 -0.87
C LEU A 46 3.73 7.21 -2.16
N GLU A 47 2.95 7.47 -3.19
CA GLU A 47 3.39 8.11 -4.42
C GLU A 47 3.99 9.48 -4.16
N ASP A 48 3.28 10.33 -3.40
CA ASP A 48 3.78 11.64 -2.99
C ASP A 48 5.03 11.53 -2.09
N GLU A 49 5.01 10.65 -1.08
CA GLU A 49 6.13 10.46 -0.14
C GLU A 49 7.40 9.97 -0.84
N PHE A 50 7.24 9.15 -1.89
CA PHE A 50 8.36 8.58 -2.62
C PHE A 50 8.65 9.24 -3.97
N GLY A 51 7.86 10.24 -4.38
CA GLY A 51 7.95 10.86 -5.69
C GLY A 51 7.70 9.89 -6.85
N LEU A 52 6.86 8.86 -6.64
CA LEU A 52 6.45 7.95 -7.70
C LEU A 52 5.22 8.52 -8.42
N THR A 53 5.14 8.27 -9.72
CA THR A 53 3.91 8.41 -10.49
C THR A 53 3.52 7.01 -10.95
N ALA A 54 2.73 6.26 -10.17
CA ALA A 54 2.14 5.06 -10.72
C ALA A 54 1.13 5.54 -11.77
N PHE A 55 1.28 5.05 -13.00
CA PHE A 55 0.32 5.39 -14.03
C PHE A 55 -1.04 4.78 -13.63
N THR A 56 -2.14 5.42 -14.00
CA THR A 56 -3.51 5.01 -13.64
C THR A 56 -3.80 3.52 -13.94
N ALA A 57 -3.09 2.92 -14.91
CA ALA A 57 -3.16 1.50 -15.23
C ALA A 57 -2.46 0.58 -14.20
N GLU A 58 -1.36 1.03 -13.61
CA GLU A 58 -0.65 0.32 -12.54
C GLU A 58 -1.45 0.39 -11.24
N GLU A 59 -2.06 1.54 -10.93
CA GLU A 59 -3.02 1.68 -9.83
C GLU A 59 -4.21 0.74 -9.97
N ASP A 60 -4.87 0.72 -11.14
CA ASP A 60 -6.03 -0.16 -11.36
C ASP A 60 -5.66 -1.64 -11.27
N ARG A 61 -4.48 -2.02 -11.81
CA ARG A 61 -3.93 -3.36 -11.64
C ARG A 61 -3.63 -3.66 -10.18
N MET A 62 -3.11 -2.70 -9.43
CA MET A 62 -2.82 -2.87 -8.02
C MET A 62 -4.09 -3.00 -7.20
N LEU A 63 -5.12 -2.19 -7.42
CA LEU A 63 -6.42 -2.32 -6.77
C LEU A 63 -7.08 -3.68 -7.04
N LYS A 64 -6.84 -4.27 -8.21
CA LYS A 64 -7.33 -5.61 -8.57
C LYS A 64 -6.51 -6.76 -7.96
N THR A 65 -5.21 -6.55 -7.73
CA THR A 65 -4.28 -7.64 -7.37
C THR A 65 -3.76 -7.57 -5.94
N ALA A 66 -3.56 -6.37 -5.39
CA ALA A 66 -3.08 -6.13 -4.05
C ALA A 66 -4.20 -6.33 -3.04
N LYS A 67 -4.27 -7.56 -2.51
CA LYS A 67 -5.24 -7.92 -1.48
C LYS A 67 -4.68 -7.71 -0.08
N THR A 68 -3.36 -7.71 0.08
CA THR A 68 -2.70 -7.66 1.39
C THR A 68 -1.65 -6.54 1.47
N ALA A 69 -1.23 -6.18 2.68
CA ALA A 69 -0.17 -5.18 2.89
C ALA A 69 1.18 -5.61 2.29
N ASN A 70 1.44 -6.93 2.24
CA ASN A 70 2.62 -7.47 1.59
C ASN A 70 2.55 -7.34 0.05
N ASP A 71 1.36 -7.51 -0.54
CA ASP A 71 1.17 -7.31 -1.99
C ASP A 71 1.37 -5.85 -2.38
N LEU A 72 0.79 -4.91 -1.62
CA LEU A 72 1.02 -3.47 -1.80
C LEU A 72 2.51 -3.13 -1.73
N SER A 73 3.19 -3.61 -0.69
CA SER A 73 4.63 -3.37 -0.51
C SER A 73 5.46 -3.91 -1.69
N ARG A 74 5.06 -5.06 -2.24
CA ARG A 74 5.75 -5.69 -3.38
C ARG A 74 5.51 -4.92 -4.68
N PHE A 75 4.29 -4.45 -4.89
CA PHE A 75 3.90 -3.70 -6.10
C PHE A 75 4.60 -2.33 -6.15
N LEU A 76 4.62 -1.61 -5.03
CA LEU A 76 5.34 -0.33 -4.93
C LEU A 76 6.86 -0.49 -5.16
N LEU A 77 7.42 -1.63 -4.76
CA LEU A 77 8.82 -1.93 -5.08
C LEU A 77 9.05 -2.28 -6.54
N GLU A 78 8.03 -2.79 -7.24
CA GLU A 78 8.08 -3.05 -8.68
C GLU A 78 8.07 -1.72 -9.45
N ILE A 79 7.17 -0.80 -9.07
CA ILE A 79 7.08 0.55 -9.64
C ILE A 79 8.36 1.34 -9.37
N GLY A 80 8.79 1.43 -8.10
CA GLY A 80 10.00 2.19 -7.72
C GLY A 80 11.34 1.56 -8.12
N ARG A 81 11.31 0.54 -8.98
CA ARG A 81 12.48 -0.06 -9.63
C ARG A 81 12.55 0.27 -11.12
N HIS A 82 11.46 0.70 -11.73
CA HIS A 82 11.40 1.28 -13.07
C HIS A 82 11.71 2.78 -13.02
#